data_AF-A0A9D8P0V3-F1
#
_entry.id   AF-A0A9D8P0V3-F1
#
_cell.length_a   1.000
_cell.length_b   1.000
_cell.length_c   1.000
_cell.angle_alpha   90.00
_cell.angle_beta   90.00
_cell.angle_gamma   90.00
#
_symmetry.space_group_name_H-M   'P 1'
#
loop_
_entity.id
_entity.type
_entity.pdbx_description
1 polymer ?
#
loop_
_entity_poly.entity_id
_entity_poly.type
_entity_poly.pdbx_seq_one_letter_code
_entity_poly.pdbx_strand_id
1 'polypeptide(L)'
;MPRYALPLLAVLVSAVTLGYGLGAYPLLQPDEGRNAEVAREMLASGAWLVPTYNGLPYLDKPAFFFKAVAVSLGLFGQSEAAARLPSAAFAA
;
A
#
# COMPACT_ATOMS: atom_id res chain seq x y z
N MET A 1 -32.09 14.99 5.34
CA MET A 1 -31.07 13.95 5.14
C MET A 1 -30.09 13.99 6.30
N PRO A 2 -29.58 12.86 6.81
CA PRO A 2 -28.60 12.88 7.88
C PRO A 2 -27.30 13.53 7.40
N ARG A 3 -26.68 14.36 8.25
CA ARG A 3 -25.43 15.10 7.97
C ARG A 3 -24.25 14.23 7.52
N TYR A 4 -24.29 12.93 7.82
CA TYR A 4 -23.26 11.96 7.44
C TYR A 4 -23.54 11.27 6.10
N ALA A 5 -24.72 11.43 5.48
CA ALA A 5 -25.05 10.72 4.24
C ALA A 5 -24.12 11.10 3.08
N LEU A 6 -23.82 12.39 2.93
CA LEU A 6 -22.95 12.90 1.87
C LEU A 6 -21.48 12.47 2.02
N PRO A 7 -20.81 12.62 3.19
CA PRO A 7 -19.44 12.14 3.33
C PRO A 7 -19.33 10.62 3.20
N LEU A 8 -20.31 9.85 3.66
CA LEU A 8 -20.32 8.39 3.45
C LEU A 8 -20.44 8.03 1.98
N LEU A 9 -21.29 8.75 1.22
CA LEU A 9 -21.40 8.57 -0.22
C LEU A 9 -20.08 8.91 -0.92
N ALA A 10 -19.41 9.99 -0.50
CA ALA A 10 -18.11 10.38 -1.06
C ALA A 10 -17.06 9.29 -0.83
N VAL A 11 -16.92 8.78 0.41
CA VAL A 11 -15.99 7.68 0.75
C VAL A 11 -16.32 6.43 -0.06
N LEU A 12 -17.60 6.08 -0.22
CA LEU A 12 -18.01 4.93 -1.00
C LEU A 12 -17.62 5.09 -2.48
N VAL A 13 -17.87 6.26 -3.06
CA VAL A 13 -17.51 6.55 -4.46
C VAL A 13 -15.99 6.50 -4.63
N SER A 14 -15.21 7.12 -3.74
CA SER A 14 -13.74 7.06 -3.77
C SER A 14 -13.22 5.62 -3.66
N ALA A 15 -13.76 4.83 -2.73
CA ALA A 15 -13.33 3.46 -2.53
C ALA A 15 -13.58 2.59 -3.77
N VAL A 16 -14.71 2.78 -4.44
CA VAL A 16 -15.03 2.05 -5.68
C VAL A 16 -14.12 2.50 -6.83
N THR A 17 -13.96 3.80 -7.05
CA THR A 17 -13.19 4.32 -8.19
C THR A 17 -11.69 4.07 -8.05
N LEU A 18 -11.13 4.20 -6.84
CA LEU A 18 -9.71 3.95 -6.57
C LEU A 18 -9.42 2.46 -6.36
N GLY A 19 -10.40 1.67 -5.92
CA GLY A 19 -10.26 0.22 -5.70
C GLY A 19 -10.40 -0.61 -6.98
N TYR A 20 -11.08 -0.09 -8.00
CA TYR A 20 -11.34 -0.82 -9.24
C TYR A 20 -10.05 -1.10 -10.01
N GLY A 21 -9.75 -2.38 -10.25
CA GLY A 21 -8.61 -2.79 -11.08
C GLY A 21 -7.24 -2.67 -10.43
N LEU A 22 -7.14 -2.52 -9.09
CA LEU A 22 -5.85 -2.40 -8.40
C LEU A 22 -4.87 -3.55 -8.67
N GLY A 23 -5.36 -4.74 -9.02
CA GLY A 23 -4.53 -5.89 -9.38
C GLY A 23 -4.47 -6.21 -10.88
N ALA A 24 -4.99 -5.34 -11.75
CA ALA A 24 -5.24 -5.68 -13.15
C ALA A 24 -3.98 -5.68 -14.04
N TYR A 25 -2.89 -5.07 -13.57
CA TYR A 25 -1.63 -4.97 -14.30
C TYR A 25 -0.42 -5.01 -13.35
N PRO A 26 0.76 -5.42 -13.85
CA PRO A 26 1.99 -5.51 -13.05
C PRO A 26 2.37 -4.19 -12.39
N LEU A 27 3.21 -4.26 -11.35
CA LEU A 27 3.74 -3.06 -10.68
C LEU A 27 4.55 -2.19 -11.64
N LEU A 28 4.29 -0.89 -11.61
CA LEU A 28 4.98 0.10 -12.45
C LEU A 28 6.35 0.43 -11.89
N GLN A 29 7.32 0.51 -12.79
CA GLN A 29 8.67 0.93 -12.45
C GLN A 29 8.83 2.46 -12.50
N PRO A 30 9.74 3.03 -11.69
CA PRO A 30 10.53 2.35 -10.66
C PRO A 30 9.82 2.24 -9.31
N ASP A 31 8.74 3.00 -9.11
CA ASP A 31 8.25 3.28 -7.76
C ASP A 31 7.44 2.15 -7.13
N GLU A 32 6.46 1.58 -7.83
CA GLU A 32 5.57 0.59 -7.22
C GLU A 32 6.34 -0.68 -6.86
N GLY A 33 7.18 -1.17 -7.76
CA GLY A 33 8.03 -2.35 -7.53
C GLY A 33 9.00 -2.14 -6.37
N ARG A 34 9.71 -1.00 -6.34
CA ARG A 34 10.64 -0.67 -5.24
C ARG A 34 9.92 -0.61 -3.90
N ASN A 35 8.79 0.09 -3.83
CA ASN A 35 8.07 0.24 -2.58
C ASN A 35 7.49 -1.10 -2.08
N ALA A 36 6.99 -1.93 -3.01
CA ALA A 36 6.49 -3.26 -2.70
C ALA A 36 7.63 -4.17 -2.20
N GLU A 37 8.82 -4.11 -2.81
CA GLU A 37 9.96 -4.91 -2.38
C GLU A 37 10.49 -4.48 -1.00
N VAL A 38 10.59 -3.18 -0.74
CA VAL A 38 10.95 -2.67 0.60
C VAL A 38 9.97 -3.19 1.65
N ALA A 39 8.68 -3.10 1.37
CA ALA A 39 7.64 -3.60 2.26
C ALA A 39 7.71 -5.14 2.43
N ARG A 40 8.02 -5.86 1.35
CA ARG A 40 8.20 -7.31 1.38
C ARG A 40 9.38 -7.72 2.26
N GLU A 41 10.52 -7.05 2.14
CA GLU A 41 11.70 -7.28 2.98
C GLU A 41 11.41 -6.95 4.45
N MET A 42 10.70 -5.85 4.73
CA MET A 42 10.26 -5.52 6.10
C MET A 42 9.38 -6.62 6.70
N LEU A 43 8.40 -7.12 5.93
CA LEU A 43 7.51 -8.20 6.35
C LEU A 43 8.29 -9.50 6.61
N ALA A 44 9.21 -9.85 5.71
CA ALA A 44 9.99 -11.09 5.80
C ALA A 44 11.02 -11.08 6.94
N SER A 45 11.66 -9.94 7.19
CA SER A 45 12.70 -9.79 8.22
C SER A 45 12.14 -9.49 9.61
N GLY A 46 10.91 -8.96 9.70
CA GLY A 46 10.38 -8.37 10.94
C GLY A 46 11.07 -7.07 11.35
N ALA A 47 11.96 -6.51 10.52
CA ALA A 47 12.64 -5.24 10.78
C ALA A 47 11.72 -4.05 10.48
N TRP A 48 10.79 -3.77 11.39
CA TRP A 48 9.81 -2.70 11.20
C TRP A 48 10.37 -1.29 11.41
N LEU A 49 11.59 -1.13 11.92
CA LEU A 49 12.17 0.20 12.16
C LEU A 49 13.00 0.71 10.98
N VAL A 50 13.94 -0.12 10.51
CA VAL A 50 14.89 0.21 9.45
C VAL A 50 14.52 -0.59 8.20
N PRO A 51 13.90 0.03 7.19
CA PRO A 51 13.61 -0.64 5.94
C PRO A 51 14.89 -0.99 5.18
N THR A 52 14.83 -2.06 4.41
CA THR A 52 15.87 -2.47 3.48
C THR A 52 15.34 -2.54 2.05
N TYR A 53 16.22 -2.35 1.08
CA TYR A 53 15.95 -2.56 -0.33
C TYR A 53 17.11 -3.34 -0.94
N ASN A 54 16.83 -4.53 -1.46
CA ASN A 54 17.84 -5.51 -1.88
C ASN A 54 18.85 -5.81 -0.75
N GLY A 55 18.37 -5.90 0.49
CA GLY A 55 19.19 -6.21 1.67
C GLY A 55 20.05 -5.07 2.20
N LEU A 56 20.01 -3.87 1.60
CA LEU A 56 20.74 -2.69 2.08
C LEU A 56 19.78 -1.72 2.79
N PRO A 57 20.21 -1.02 3.86
CA PRO A 57 19.37 0.00 4.50
C PRO A 57 18.87 1.05 3.50
N TYR A 58 17.56 1.29 3.51
CA TYR A 58 16.90 2.21 2.58
C TYR A 58 16.24 3.37 3.34
N LEU A 59 17.02 4.41 3.62
CA LEU A 59 16.63 5.51 4.52
C LEU A 59 16.15 6.78 3.81
N ASP A 60 15.91 6.71 2.50
CA ASP A 60 15.52 7.86 1.67
C ASP A 60 14.11 8.38 2.00
N LYS A 61 13.24 7.54 2.59
CA LYS A 61 11.85 7.86 2.90
C LYS A 61 11.45 7.33 4.29
N PRO A 62 10.52 8.00 5.00
CA PRO A 62 9.99 7.48 6.25
C PRO A 62 9.34 6.10 6.08
N ALA A 63 9.56 5.22 7.06
CA ALA A 63 9.12 3.82 6.97
C ALA A 63 7.60 3.62 6.97
N PHE A 64 6.81 4.62 7.36
CA PHE A 64 5.36 4.49 7.57
C PHE A 64 4.62 3.88 6.37
N PHE A 65 4.92 4.34 5.17
CA PHE A 65 4.29 3.82 3.96
C PHE A 65 4.62 2.34 3.74
N PHE A 66 5.91 1.97 3.85
CA PHE A 66 6.34 0.58 3.69
C PHE A 66 5.72 -0.34 4.75
N LYS A 67 5.51 0.15 5.97
CA LYS A 67 4.79 -0.60 7.02
C LYS A 67 3.36 -0.91 6.63
N ALA A 68 2.63 0.09 6.11
CA ALA A 68 1.25 -0.10 5.69
C ALA A 68 1.15 -1.11 4.53
N VAL A 69 2.07 -1.02 3.56
CA VAL A 69 2.18 -1.99 2.46
C VAL A 69 2.55 -3.38 2.99
N ALA A 70 3.50 -3.50 3.92
CA ALA A 70 3.90 -4.77 4.50
C ALA A 70 2.76 -5.45 5.25
N VAL A 71 1.95 -4.68 6.01
CA VAL A 71 0.74 -5.20 6.65
C VAL A 71 -0.28 -5.65 5.61
N SER A 72 -0.50 -4.88 4.55
CA SER A 72 -1.41 -5.25 3.46
C SER A 72 -0.97 -6.54 2.78
N LEU A 73 0.32 -6.67 2.45
CA LEU A 73 0.90 -7.90 1.88
C LEU A 73 0.75 -9.10 2.83
N GLY A 74 0.90 -8.89 4.14
CA GLY A 74 0.72 -9.93 5.14
C GLY A 74 -0.72 -10.40 5.31
N LEU A 75 -1.71 -9.50 5.15
CA LEU A 75 -3.13 -9.81 5.31
C LEU A 75 -3.77 -10.37 4.03
N PHE A 76 -3.39 -9.84 2.86
CA PHE A 76 -4.06 -10.11 1.59
C PHE A 76 -3.18 -10.89 0.59
N GLY A 77 -1.97 -11.26 1.00
CA GLY A 77 -1.01 -12.00 0.18
C GLY A 77 -0.16 -11.10 -0.72
N GLN A 78 0.88 -11.70 -1.31
CA GLN A 78 1.82 -10.99 -2.18
C GLN A 78 1.23 -10.80 -3.58
N SER A 79 0.51 -9.69 -3.77
CA SER A 79 -0.13 -9.33 -5.03
C SER A 79 -0.04 -7.83 -5.30
N GLU A 80 -0.25 -7.45 -6.56
CA GLU A 80 -0.29 -6.06 -7.00
C GLU A 80 -1.42 -5.29 -6.30
N ALA A 81 -2.58 -5.91 -6.14
CA ALA A 81 -3.70 -5.31 -5.42
C ALA A 81 -3.33 -5.02 -3.96
N ALA A 82 -2.71 -5.97 -3.26
CA ALA A 82 -2.26 -5.78 -1.88
C ALA A 82 -1.18 -4.70 -1.77
N ALA A 83 -0.26 -4.60 -2.75
CA ALA A 83 0.77 -3.57 -2.78
C ALA A 83 0.20 -2.15 -2.96
N ARG A 84 -0.88 -2.00 -3.74
CA ARG A 84 -1.51 -0.70 -4.02
C ARG A 84 -2.62 -0.32 -3.03
N LEU A 85 -3.18 -1.29 -2.29
CA LEU A 85 -4.30 -1.08 -1.37
C LEU A 85 -4.09 0.05 -0.35
N PRO A 86 -2.91 0.20 0.30
CA PRO A 86 -2.69 1.32 1.22
C PRO A 86 -2.78 2.68 0.54
N SER A 87 -2.21 2.82 -0.66
CA SER A 87 -2.28 4.08 -1.42
C SER A 87 -3.72 4.43 -1.77
N ALA A 88 -4.52 3.44 -2.22
CA ALA A 88 -5.93 3.64 -2.52
C ALA A 88 -6.74 4.01 -1.26
N ALA A 89 -6.46 3.37 -0.12
CA ALA A 89 -7.16 3.61 1.14
C ALA A 89 -6.86 4.99 1.74
N PHE A 90 -5.61 5.47 1.66
CA PHE A 90 -5.24 6.80 2.18
C PHE A 90 -5.64 7.96 1.26
N ALA A 91 -5.99 7.67 0.00
CA ALA A 91 -6.48 8.66 -0.96
C ALA A 91 -8.01 8.84 -0.92
N ALA A 92 -8.75 7.92 -0.29
CA ALA A 92 -10.21 7.87 -0.30
C ALA A 92 -10.91 8.82 0.68
#